data_AF-Q936Z1-F1
#
_entry.id   AF-Q936Z1-F1
#
_cell.length_a   1.000
_cell.length_b   1.000
_cell.length_c   1.000
_cell.angle_alpha   90.00
_cell.angle_beta   90.00
_cell.angle_gamma   90.00
#
_symmetry.space_group_name_H-M   'P 1'
#
loop_
_entity.id
_entity.type
_entity.pdbx_description
1 polymer ?
#
loop_
_entity_poly.entity_id
_entity_poly.type
_entity_poly.pdbx_seq_one_letter_code
_entity_poly.pdbx_strand_id
1 'polypeptide(L)'
;MNNMEFLLLVLPLLIIIFLLVRKQHMLVAAFIGGALAIILGRLDAVVINKLFTEGITKMLGMTVPILYAATASMVTKAGSINSVVNLANHYFKGRIAILAGFMVLIQGVATLMSGLASSNSIVIAPLVFAAFGAVPEVIAGMTIVSAVAFSTTPVSGHAVVAAQMAKIDIFEYFSLMQPIVALFFVIGIGIAVFGVLKRGTMFKGTGSETSENAAAAEDATDSVNQMWIKAVPFIALLIMAVFGSNINKLIHINIFTPAINVIITVILTMVCAKFSPREASDALVDGSRIFLVTLFSVGLFLGFINMIGEIGTFVAIANLVNNVPQVLVVPIAILIGYLLAIPVGALSTAVAALILPTLAAIGLSPLALARISHDRINKNG
;
A
#
# COMPACT_ATOMS: atom_id res chain seq x y z
N MET A 1 -3.00 -20.60 33.67
CA MET A 1 -1.84 -20.87 32.80
C MET A 1 -0.60 -20.57 33.61
N ASN A 2 0.31 -21.53 33.77
CA ASN A 2 1.55 -21.26 34.52
C ASN A 2 2.49 -20.38 33.66
N ASN A 3 3.29 -19.52 34.30
CA ASN A 3 4.19 -18.57 33.59
C ASN A 3 5.11 -19.27 32.57
N MET A 4 5.48 -20.53 32.83
CA MET A 4 6.32 -21.34 31.96
C MET A 4 5.58 -21.82 30.69
N GLU A 5 4.29 -22.15 30.79
CA GLU A 5 3.46 -22.51 29.63
C GLU A 5 3.19 -21.30 28.73
N PHE A 6 2.93 -20.13 29.33
CA PHE A 6 2.79 -18.89 28.57
C PHE A 6 4.08 -18.55 27.80
N LEU A 7 5.23 -18.69 28.44
CA LEU A 7 6.52 -18.41 27.81
C LEU A 7 6.79 -19.35 26.63
N LEU A 8 6.46 -20.64 26.77
CA LEU A 8 6.60 -21.62 25.69
C LEU A 8 5.67 -21.31 24.51
N LEU A 9 4.43 -20.87 24.77
CA LEU A 9 3.49 -20.48 23.73
C LEU A 9 3.93 -19.21 22.99
N VAL A 10 4.56 -18.26 23.67
CA VAL A 10 4.96 -16.97 23.08
C VAL A 10 6.37 -17.00 22.48
N LEU A 11 7.20 -17.99 22.82
CA LEU A 11 8.57 -18.14 22.34
C LEU A 11 8.70 -18.10 20.79
N PRO A 12 7.88 -18.81 19.99
CA PRO A 12 7.92 -18.73 18.53
C PRO A 12 7.77 -17.30 18.00
N LEU A 13 6.87 -16.53 18.61
CA LEU A 13 6.58 -15.15 18.24
C LEU A 13 7.75 -14.21 18.59
N LEU A 14 8.34 -14.37 19.78
CA LEU A 14 9.49 -13.57 20.22
C LEU A 14 10.69 -13.76 19.30
N ILE A 15 10.91 -14.99 18.82
CA ILE A 15 12.01 -15.29 17.90
C ILE A 15 11.77 -14.65 16.54
N ILE A 16 10.54 -14.68 16.02
CA ILE A 16 10.20 -13.97 14.77
C ILE A 16 10.49 -12.47 14.93
N ILE A 17 10.00 -11.85 16.01
CA ILE A 17 10.23 -10.42 16.28
C ILE A 17 11.73 -10.12 16.37
N PHE A 18 12.48 -10.92 17.11
CA PHE A 18 13.93 -10.76 17.26
C PHE A 18 14.66 -10.81 15.90
N LEU A 19 14.31 -11.79 15.05
CA LEU A 19 14.90 -11.93 13.72
C LEU A 19 14.52 -10.78 12.78
N LEU A 20 13.27 -10.30 12.83
CA LEU A 20 12.82 -9.15 12.05
C LEU A 20 13.54 -7.86 12.48
N VAL A 21 13.75 -7.63 13.79
CA VAL A 21 14.53 -6.49 14.29
C VAL A 21 16.00 -6.56 13.82
N ARG A 22 16.55 -7.78 13.68
CA ARG A 22 17.88 -8.04 13.08
C ARG A 22 17.92 -7.93 11.55
N LYS A 23 16.84 -7.43 10.92
CA LYS A 23 16.69 -7.27 9.47
C LYS A 23 16.87 -8.57 8.68
N GLN A 24 16.57 -9.71 9.29
CA GLN A 24 16.61 -11.00 8.61
C GLN A 24 15.42 -11.13 7.64
N HIS A 25 15.58 -12.00 6.64
CA HIS A 25 14.53 -12.24 5.65
C HIS A 25 13.25 -12.75 6.33
N MET A 26 12.12 -12.14 6.00
CA MET A 26 10.80 -12.43 6.59
C MET A 26 10.46 -13.92 6.59
N LEU A 27 10.69 -14.60 5.46
CA LEU A 27 10.43 -16.04 5.36
C LEU A 27 11.34 -16.88 6.27
N VAL A 28 12.58 -16.47 6.50
CA VAL A 28 13.50 -17.18 7.40
C VAL A 28 13.02 -17.03 8.83
N ALA A 29 12.62 -15.81 9.23
CA ALA A 29 12.05 -15.56 10.54
C ALA A 29 10.79 -16.42 10.78
N ALA A 30 9.85 -16.41 9.84
CA ALA A 30 8.63 -17.19 9.93
C ALA A 30 8.86 -18.70 9.89
N PHE A 31 9.81 -19.19 9.08
CA PHE A 31 10.15 -20.60 9.05
C PHE A 31 10.67 -21.07 10.42
N ILE A 32 11.58 -20.31 11.04
CA ILE A 32 12.13 -20.65 12.36
C ILE A 32 11.04 -20.62 13.43
N GLY A 33 10.21 -19.57 13.45
CA GLY A 33 9.08 -19.48 14.38
C GLY A 33 8.03 -20.58 14.16
N GLY A 34 7.66 -20.86 12.92
CA GLY A 34 6.72 -21.91 12.56
C GLY A 34 7.24 -23.31 12.91
N ALA A 35 8.51 -23.59 12.63
CA ALA A 35 9.14 -24.86 13.02
C ALA A 35 9.14 -25.05 14.55
N LEU A 36 9.43 -24.00 15.31
CA LEU A 36 9.31 -24.02 16.77
C LEU A 36 7.87 -24.25 17.23
N ALA A 37 6.88 -23.63 16.58
CA ALA A 37 5.47 -23.85 16.89
C ALA A 37 5.04 -25.30 16.62
N ILE A 38 5.52 -25.91 15.53
CA ILE A 38 5.28 -27.31 15.21
C ILE A 38 5.83 -28.22 16.32
N ILE A 39 7.08 -27.99 16.75
CA ILE A 39 7.74 -28.80 17.77
C ILE A 39 7.05 -28.65 19.14
N LEU A 40 6.74 -27.42 19.54
CA LEU A 40 6.16 -27.12 20.85
C LEU A 40 4.68 -27.51 20.91
N GLY A 41 3.93 -27.28 19.84
CA GLY A 41 2.51 -27.61 19.73
C GLY A 41 2.21 -29.05 19.38
N ARG A 42 3.22 -29.84 18.98
CA ARG A 42 3.06 -31.21 18.47
C ARG A 42 2.00 -31.30 17.36
N LEU A 43 2.04 -30.35 16.43
CA LEU A 43 1.09 -30.27 15.33
C LEU A 43 1.23 -31.47 14.40
N ASP A 44 0.11 -32.08 14.02
CA ASP A 44 0.09 -33.18 13.06
C ASP A 44 0.36 -32.71 11.63
N ALA A 45 0.94 -33.57 10.80
CA ALA A 45 1.29 -33.28 9.40
C ALA A 45 0.09 -32.81 8.58
N VAL A 46 -1.11 -33.33 8.87
CA VAL A 46 -2.35 -32.91 8.19
C VAL A 46 -2.70 -31.46 8.53
N VAL A 47 -2.60 -31.08 9.82
CA VAL A 47 -2.87 -29.71 10.29
C VAL A 47 -1.84 -28.74 9.74
N ILE A 48 -0.55 -29.12 9.76
CA ILE A 48 0.54 -28.33 9.19
C ILE A 48 0.27 -28.05 7.71
N ASN A 49 -0.04 -29.08 6.92
CA ASN A 49 -0.31 -28.92 5.49
C ASN A 49 -1.52 -28.01 5.25
N LYS A 50 -2.61 -28.20 6.01
CA LYS A 50 -3.81 -27.35 5.91
C LYS A 50 -3.49 -25.88 6.19
N LEU A 51 -2.89 -25.57 7.33
CA LEU A 51 -2.61 -24.18 7.73
C LEU A 51 -1.62 -23.48 6.80
N PHE A 52 -0.63 -24.22 6.30
CA PHE A 52 0.36 -23.71 5.36
C PHE A 52 -0.26 -23.38 4.00
N THR A 53 -0.98 -24.34 3.42
CA THR A 53 -1.64 -24.17 2.12
C THR A 53 -2.75 -23.13 2.18
N GLU A 54 -3.51 -23.08 3.28
CA GLU A 54 -4.56 -22.07 3.51
C GLU A 54 -3.99 -20.65 3.52
N GLY A 55 -2.82 -20.42 4.13
CA GLY A 55 -2.14 -19.13 4.08
C GLY A 55 -1.81 -18.68 2.65
N ILE A 56 -1.29 -19.59 1.84
CA ILE A 56 -0.95 -19.35 0.42
C ILE A 56 -2.23 -19.11 -0.41
N THR A 57 -3.21 -20.01 -0.32
CA THR A 57 -4.45 -19.94 -1.10
C THR A 57 -5.24 -18.68 -0.77
N LYS A 58 -5.31 -18.28 0.51
CA LYS A 58 -5.97 -17.03 0.90
C LYS A 58 -5.32 -15.80 0.27
N MET A 59 -3.99 -15.74 0.21
CA MET A 59 -3.28 -14.60 -0.38
C MET A 59 -3.33 -14.60 -1.90
N LEU A 60 -3.16 -15.74 -2.54
CA LEU A 60 -3.24 -15.84 -4.00
C LEU A 60 -4.68 -15.73 -4.53
N GLY A 61 -5.68 -16.07 -3.73
CA GLY A 61 -7.10 -15.93 -4.05
C GLY A 61 -7.56 -14.48 -4.17
N MET A 62 -6.71 -13.51 -3.86
CA MET A 62 -7.00 -12.07 -3.94
C MET A 62 -6.84 -11.54 -5.37
N THR A 63 -7.71 -12.01 -6.27
CA THR A 63 -7.64 -11.71 -7.71
C THR A 63 -7.81 -10.23 -8.04
N VAL A 64 -8.64 -9.50 -7.29
CA VAL A 64 -8.91 -8.07 -7.51
C VAL A 64 -7.68 -7.19 -7.31
N PRO A 65 -6.94 -7.27 -6.18
CA PRO A 65 -5.64 -6.63 -6.02
C PRO A 65 -4.69 -6.88 -7.17
N ILE A 66 -4.52 -8.14 -7.58
CA ILE A 66 -3.58 -8.55 -8.63
C ILE A 66 -3.94 -7.89 -9.97
N LEU A 67 -5.23 -7.85 -10.30
CA LEU A 67 -5.71 -7.26 -11.56
C LEU A 67 -5.49 -5.74 -11.63
N TYR A 68 -5.82 -5.01 -10.57
CA TYR A 68 -5.65 -3.55 -10.55
C TYR A 68 -4.19 -3.13 -10.48
N ALA A 69 -3.40 -3.84 -9.67
CA ALA A 69 -1.95 -3.75 -9.64
C ALA A 69 -1.30 -3.89 -11.02
N ALA A 70 -1.65 -4.97 -11.73
CA ALA A 70 -1.13 -5.28 -13.06
C ALA A 70 -1.50 -4.18 -14.07
N THR A 71 -2.75 -3.73 -14.02
CA THR A 71 -3.27 -2.66 -14.87
C THR A 71 -2.60 -1.32 -14.57
N ALA A 72 -2.41 -0.98 -13.29
CA ALA A 72 -1.73 0.25 -12.89
C ALA A 72 -0.27 0.26 -13.35
N SER A 73 0.44 -0.88 -13.24
CA SER A 73 1.80 -1.02 -13.76
C SER A 73 1.85 -0.84 -15.28
N MET A 74 0.89 -1.41 -16.02
CA MET A 74 0.77 -1.23 -17.47
C MET A 74 0.54 0.24 -17.84
N VAL A 75 -0.41 0.92 -17.21
CA VAL A 75 -0.71 2.34 -17.45
C VAL A 75 0.48 3.24 -17.09
N THR A 76 1.24 2.86 -16.06
CA THR A 76 2.49 3.54 -15.70
C THR A 76 3.54 3.39 -16.81
N LYS A 77 3.77 2.15 -17.28
CA LYS A 77 4.70 1.87 -18.39
C LYS A 77 4.30 2.54 -19.70
N ALA A 78 2.99 2.71 -19.94
CA ALA A 78 2.48 3.42 -21.10
C ALA A 78 2.65 4.96 -21.04
N GLY A 79 3.25 5.50 -19.98
CA GLY A 79 3.52 6.94 -19.84
C GLY A 79 2.30 7.78 -19.48
N SER A 80 1.16 7.16 -19.15
CA SER A 80 -0.06 7.90 -18.78
C SER A 80 0.08 8.70 -17.48
N ILE A 81 0.85 8.19 -16.50
CA ILE A 81 1.15 8.93 -15.26
C ILE A 81 2.00 10.17 -15.57
N ASN A 82 3.05 10.01 -16.38
CA ASN A 82 3.91 11.12 -16.80
C ASN A 82 3.12 12.19 -17.54
N SER A 83 2.18 11.77 -18.39
CA SER A 83 1.30 12.68 -19.13
C SER A 83 0.40 13.49 -18.21
N VAL A 84 -0.22 12.87 -17.19
CA VAL A 84 -1.04 13.57 -16.18
C VAL A 84 -0.21 14.59 -15.41
N VAL A 85 1.01 14.21 -15.04
CA VAL A 85 1.93 15.09 -14.30
C VAL A 85 2.40 16.27 -15.16
N ASN A 86 2.79 16.02 -16.41
CA ASN A 86 3.23 17.07 -17.34
C ASN A 86 2.09 18.04 -17.68
N LEU A 87 0.88 17.53 -17.79
CA LEU A 87 -0.32 18.33 -18.02
C LEU A 87 -0.61 19.24 -16.81
N ALA A 88 -0.45 18.72 -15.59
CA ALA A 88 -0.51 19.54 -14.38
C ALA A 88 0.55 20.65 -14.38
N ASN A 89 1.79 20.31 -14.70
CA ASN A 89 2.89 21.26 -14.82
C ASN A 89 2.58 22.35 -15.85
N HIS A 90 1.90 22.01 -16.94
CA HIS A 90 1.50 22.97 -17.98
C HIS A 90 0.38 23.92 -17.52
N TYR A 91 -0.68 23.41 -16.90
CA TYR A 91 -1.83 24.21 -16.47
C TYR A 91 -1.56 25.06 -15.22
N PHE A 92 -0.74 24.57 -14.30
CA PHE A 92 -0.45 25.27 -13.05
C PHE A 92 0.82 26.14 -13.11
N LYS A 93 1.36 26.40 -14.31
CA LYS A 93 2.50 27.31 -14.52
C LYS A 93 2.27 28.63 -13.76
N GLY A 94 3.15 28.93 -12.79
CA GLY A 94 3.11 30.15 -11.98
C GLY A 94 2.44 30.02 -10.60
N ARG A 95 1.71 28.93 -10.31
CA ARG A 95 1.11 28.67 -8.97
C ARG A 95 1.75 27.44 -8.33
N ILE A 96 3.03 27.59 -7.98
CA ILE A 96 3.91 26.49 -7.56
C ILE A 96 3.36 25.74 -6.33
N ALA A 97 2.71 26.44 -5.41
CA ALA A 97 2.07 25.82 -4.24
C ALA A 97 0.92 24.88 -4.61
N ILE A 98 0.09 25.25 -5.60
CA ILE A 98 -1.04 24.41 -6.06
C ILE A 98 -0.52 23.19 -6.79
N LEU A 99 0.54 23.36 -7.60
CA LEU A 99 1.19 22.25 -8.30
C LEU A 99 1.74 21.22 -7.30
N ALA A 100 2.34 21.66 -6.19
CA ALA A 100 2.86 20.75 -5.17
C ALA A 100 1.75 19.95 -4.48
N GLY A 101 0.65 20.62 -4.13
CA GLY A 101 -0.54 19.94 -3.61
C GLY A 101 -1.11 18.92 -4.60
N PHE A 102 -1.15 19.27 -5.89
CA PHE A 102 -1.64 18.38 -6.94
C PHE A 102 -0.75 17.15 -7.15
N MET A 103 0.57 17.30 -7.06
CA MET A 103 1.52 16.18 -7.14
C MET A 103 1.35 15.19 -5.98
N VAL A 104 1.13 15.70 -4.77
CA VAL A 104 0.79 14.86 -3.60
C VAL A 104 -0.54 14.15 -3.83
N LEU A 105 -1.56 14.83 -4.34
CA LEU A 105 -2.84 14.21 -4.69
C LEU A 105 -2.64 13.07 -5.69
N ILE A 106 -1.92 13.30 -6.80
CA ILE A 106 -1.65 12.26 -7.81
C ILE A 106 -0.95 11.06 -7.18
N GLN A 107 0.06 11.28 -6.34
CA GLN A 107 0.79 10.21 -5.65
C GLN A 107 -0.13 9.36 -4.74
N GLY A 108 -0.96 10.01 -3.93
CA GLY A 108 -1.91 9.33 -3.06
C GLY A 108 -2.91 8.50 -3.86
N VAL A 109 -3.46 9.09 -4.91
CA VAL A 109 -4.45 8.42 -5.76
C VAL A 109 -3.84 7.28 -6.60
N ALA A 110 -2.62 7.47 -7.11
CA ALA A 110 -1.87 6.40 -7.77
C ALA A 110 -1.67 5.22 -6.81
N THR A 111 -1.39 5.49 -5.53
CA THR A 111 -1.20 4.46 -4.51
C THR A 111 -2.51 3.76 -4.16
N LEU A 112 -3.64 4.47 -4.16
CA LEU A 112 -4.96 3.86 -4.03
C LEU A 112 -5.25 2.89 -5.18
N MET A 113 -4.78 3.17 -6.40
CA MET A 113 -5.02 2.31 -7.55
C MET A 113 -4.06 1.13 -7.66
N SER A 114 -2.77 1.36 -7.43
CA SER A 114 -1.76 0.31 -7.61
C SER A 114 -1.62 -0.57 -6.38
N GLY A 115 -1.90 -0.06 -5.18
CA GLY A 115 -1.52 -0.77 -3.95
C GLY A 115 -0.01 -0.83 -3.74
N LEU A 116 0.77 -0.02 -4.47
CA LEU A 116 2.22 0.11 -4.33
C LEU A 116 2.61 1.57 -4.11
N ALA A 117 2.92 1.90 -2.86
CA ALA A 117 3.48 3.20 -2.53
C ALA A 117 4.88 3.42 -3.14
N SER A 118 5.70 2.37 -3.25
CA SER A 118 7.10 2.47 -3.68
C SER A 118 7.26 2.66 -5.19
N SER A 119 6.51 1.93 -6.03
CA SER A 119 6.64 2.04 -7.49
C SER A 119 6.18 3.39 -8.03
N ASN A 120 5.10 3.94 -7.46
CA ASN A 120 4.57 5.25 -7.88
C ASN A 120 5.52 6.39 -7.48
N SER A 121 6.16 6.26 -6.32
CA SER A 121 7.16 7.22 -5.84
C SER A 121 8.40 7.27 -6.74
N ILE A 122 8.80 6.17 -7.38
CA ILE A 122 9.95 6.13 -8.30
C ILE A 122 9.71 7.01 -9.54
N VAL A 123 8.45 7.14 -9.98
CA VAL A 123 8.09 7.94 -11.16
C VAL A 123 7.78 9.39 -10.76
N ILE A 124 7.05 9.60 -9.67
CA ILE A 124 6.59 10.93 -9.26
C ILE A 124 7.70 11.70 -8.54
N ALA A 125 8.61 11.04 -7.81
CA ALA A 125 9.66 11.74 -7.07
C ALA A 125 10.66 12.49 -7.97
N PRO A 126 11.17 11.95 -9.11
CA PRO A 126 11.99 12.71 -10.04
C PRO A 126 11.27 13.95 -10.60
N LEU A 127 9.97 13.84 -10.90
CA LEU A 127 9.13 14.93 -11.41
C LEU A 127 8.92 16.02 -10.35
N VAL A 128 8.68 15.62 -9.10
CA VAL A 128 8.57 16.53 -7.95
C VAL A 128 9.91 17.21 -7.67
N PHE A 129 11.01 16.46 -7.72
CA PHE A 129 12.35 17.02 -7.55
C PHE A 129 12.69 18.01 -8.68
N ALA A 130 12.34 17.70 -9.93
CA ALA A 130 12.51 18.61 -11.06
C ALA A 130 11.64 19.87 -10.95
N ALA A 131 10.41 19.76 -10.41
CA ALA A 131 9.47 20.87 -10.30
C ALA A 131 9.74 21.80 -9.10
N PHE A 132 10.22 21.27 -7.97
CA PHE A 132 10.33 22.02 -6.70
C PHE A 132 11.72 21.97 -6.04
N GLY A 133 12.59 21.06 -6.47
CA GLY A 133 13.77 20.64 -5.72
C GLY A 133 13.42 19.69 -4.56
N ALA A 134 14.39 19.38 -3.70
CA ALA A 134 14.16 18.61 -2.48
C ALA A 134 13.45 19.46 -1.41
N VAL A 135 12.14 19.67 -1.54
CA VAL A 135 11.31 20.28 -0.51
C VAL A 135 10.84 19.17 0.46
N PRO A 136 11.33 19.14 1.71
CA PRO A 136 11.02 18.06 2.66
C PRO A 136 9.53 17.92 2.94
N GLU A 137 8.80 19.04 2.97
CA GLU A 137 7.36 19.06 3.21
C GLU A 137 6.55 18.42 2.08
N VAL A 138 6.99 18.52 0.83
CA VAL A 138 6.32 17.85 -0.30
C VAL A 138 6.55 16.34 -0.22
N ILE A 139 7.76 15.91 0.11
CA ILE A 139 8.10 14.50 0.33
C ILE A 139 7.30 13.95 1.53
N ALA A 140 7.19 14.72 2.62
CA ALA A 140 6.35 14.36 3.76
C ALA A 140 4.87 14.22 3.36
N GLY A 141 4.33 15.16 2.59
CA GLY A 141 2.97 15.07 2.05
C GLY A 141 2.76 13.80 1.21
N MET A 142 3.68 13.52 0.27
CA MET A 142 3.66 12.32 -0.57
C MET A 142 3.70 11.03 0.24
N THR A 143 4.55 10.96 1.26
CA THR A 143 4.69 9.76 2.09
C THR A 143 3.46 9.52 2.97
N ILE A 144 2.85 10.58 3.53
CA ILE A 144 1.61 10.49 4.31
C ILE A 144 0.48 9.91 3.46
N VAL A 145 0.21 10.53 2.30
CA VAL A 145 -0.91 10.08 1.46
C VAL A 145 -0.67 8.69 0.88
N SER A 146 0.58 8.34 0.57
CA SER A 146 0.92 6.99 0.09
C SER A 146 0.76 5.94 1.18
N ALA A 147 1.18 6.24 2.41
CA ALA A 147 1.02 5.32 3.54
C ALA A 147 -0.46 5.08 3.83
N VAL A 148 -1.25 6.15 3.89
CA VAL A 148 -2.68 6.07 4.17
C VAL A 148 -3.42 5.34 3.04
N ALA A 149 -3.11 5.66 1.79
CA ALA A 149 -3.67 4.98 0.64
C ALA A 149 -3.32 3.48 0.64
N PHE A 150 -2.06 3.14 0.94
CA PHE A 150 -1.61 1.75 1.01
C PHE A 150 -2.29 0.99 2.14
N SER A 151 -2.47 1.55 3.32
CA SER A 151 -3.11 0.83 4.45
C SER A 151 -4.60 0.59 4.28
N THR A 152 -5.26 1.31 3.36
CA THR A 152 -6.72 1.33 3.24
C THR A 152 -7.24 0.76 1.93
N THR A 153 -6.46 0.85 0.84
CA THR A 153 -6.92 0.46 -0.48
C THR A 153 -7.23 -1.03 -0.60
N PRO A 154 -8.34 -1.42 -1.28
CA PRO A 154 -8.69 -2.81 -1.48
C PRO A 154 -7.67 -3.60 -2.30
N VAL A 155 -6.68 -2.93 -2.91
CA VAL A 155 -5.64 -3.56 -3.73
C VAL A 155 -4.31 -3.79 -3.01
N SER A 156 -4.20 -3.41 -1.73
CA SER A 156 -2.97 -3.64 -0.96
C SER A 156 -3.06 -4.92 -0.13
N GLY A 157 -1.93 -5.63 -0.01
CA GLY A 157 -1.85 -6.80 0.88
C GLY A 157 -2.16 -6.44 2.34
N HIS A 158 -1.80 -5.23 2.78
CA HIS A 158 -2.03 -4.78 4.16
C HIS A 158 -3.52 -4.61 4.48
N ALA A 159 -4.26 -3.91 3.62
CA ALA A 159 -5.69 -3.71 3.82
C ALA A 159 -6.46 -5.03 3.79
N VAL A 160 -6.04 -5.98 2.95
CA VAL A 160 -6.71 -7.29 2.90
C VAL A 160 -6.48 -8.09 4.18
N VAL A 161 -5.26 -8.16 4.71
CA VAL A 161 -5.03 -8.82 6.00
C VAL A 161 -5.84 -8.13 7.11
N ALA A 162 -5.90 -6.79 7.10
CA ALA A 162 -6.70 -6.03 8.08
C ALA A 162 -8.21 -6.34 7.99
N ALA A 163 -8.79 -6.33 6.78
CA ALA A 163 -10.20 -6.65 6.56
C ALA A 163 -10.54 -8.10 6.96
N GLN A 164 -9.67 -9.05 6.62
CA GLN A 164 -9.83 -10.47 7.00
C GLN A 164 -9.85 -10.65 8.51
N MET A 165 -8.93 -10.01 9.24
CA MET A 165 -8.87 -10.10 10.70
C MET A 165 -10.05 -9.40 11.36
N ALA A 166 -10.56 -8.33 10.73
CA ALA A 166 -11.78 -7.63 11.13
C ALA A 166 -13.07 -8.40 10.79
N LYS A 167 -12.99 -9.50 10.03
CA LYS A 167 -14.14 -10.29 9.53
C LYS A 167 -15.16 -9.46 8.73
N ILE A 168 -14.69 -8.47 7.99
CA ILE A 168 -15.52 -7.64 7.10
C ILE A 168 -15.03 -7.74 5.65
N ASP A 169 -15.91 -7.45 4.70
CA ASP A 169 -15.53 -7.40 3.29
C ASP A 169 -14.48 -6.31 3.03
N ILE A 170 -13.59 -6.52 2.06
CA ILE A 170 -12.51 -5.58 1.76
C ILE A 170 -13.04 -4.23 1.24
N PHE A 171 -14.13 -4.22 0.48
CA PHE A 171 -14.74 -2.98 0.00
C PHE A 171 -15.56 -2.28 1.09
N GLU A 172 -16.12 -3.04 2.03
CA GLU A 172 -16.72 -2.49 3.25
C GLU A 172 -15.65 -1.83 4.14
N TYR A 173 -14.53 -2.52 4.37
CA TYR A 173 -13.36 -1.95 5.07
C TYR A 173 -12.89 -0.67 4.40
N PHE A 174 -12.71 -0.66 3.08
CA PHE A 174 -12.32 0.54 2.34
C PHE A 174 -13.33 1.68 2.54
N SER A 175 -14.63 1.39 2.43
CA SER A 175 -15.71 2.37 2.61
C SER A 175 -15.70 3.00 4.01
N LEU A 176 -15.45 2.20 5.06
CA LEU A 176 -15.32 2.69 6.44
C LEU A 176 -14.09 3.59 6.62
N MET A 177 -13.03 3.37 5.85
CA MET A 177 -11.79 4.15 5.96
C MET A 177 -11.77 5.42 5.10
N GLN A 178 -12.68 5.58 4.14
CA GLN A 178 -12.72 6.76 3.25
C GLN A 178 -12.64 8.12 3.97
N PRO A 179 -13.34 8.35 5.11
CA PRO A 179 -13.24 9.63 5.83
C PRO A 179 -11.82 9.90 6.36
N ILE A 180 -11.14 8.85 6.83
CA ILE A 180 -9.77 8.94 7.34
C ILE A 180 -8.81 9.19 6.17
N VAL A 181 -8.99 8.47 5.06
CA VAL A 181 -8.21 8.69 3.84
C VAL A 181 -8.34 10.14 3.37
N ALA A 182 -9.57 10.65 3.26
CA ALA A 182 -9.82 12.03 2.85
C ALA A 182 -9.14 13.05 3.78
N LEU A 183 -9.23 12.86 5.09
CA LEU A 183 -8.59 13.73 6.08
C LEU A 183 -7.08 13.80 5.89
N PHE A 184 -6.40 12.66 5.78
CA PHE A 184 -4.95 12.62 5.59
C PHE A 184 -4.51 13.10 4.21
N PHE A 185 -5.36 12.97 3.19
CA PHE A 185 -5.12 13.60 1.89
C PHE A 185 -5.14 15.12 2.00
N VAL A 186 -6.12 15.68 2.70
CA VAL A 186 -6.17 17.13 2.96
C VAL A 186 -4.95 17.59 3.75
N ILE A 187 -4.55 16.84 4.79
CA ILE A 187 -3.34 17.14 5.58
C ILE A 187 -2.08 17.08 4.71
N GLY A 188 -1.90 16.01 3.93
CA GLY A 188 -0.72 15.84 3.07
C GLY A 188 -0.61 16.92 1.99
N ILE A 189 -1.74 17.28 1.37
CA ILE A 189 -1.82 18.39 0.41
C ILE A 189 -1.50 19.71 1.13
N GLY A 190 -2.09 19.95 2.30
CA GLY A 190 -1.87 21.16 3.09
C GLY A 190 -0.41 21.35 3.49
N ILE A 191 0.28 20.29 3.93
CA ILE A 191 1.70 20.32 4.27
C ILE A 191 2.55 20.65 3.04
N ALA A 192 2.27 20.05 1.88
CA ALA A 192 3.01 20.32 0.66
C ALA A 192 2.80 21.75 0.15
N VAL A 193 1.55 22.22 0.15
CA VAL A 193 1.19 23.60 -0.21
C VAL A 193 1.88 24.59 0.73
N PHE A 194 1.80 24.37 2.05
CA PHE A 194 2.44 25.21 3.06
C PHE A 194 3.96 25.21 2.93
N GLY A 195 4.57 24.05 2.69
CA GLY A 195 6.01 23.91 2.51
C GLY A 195 6.54 24.71 1.34
N VAL A 196 5.85 24.64 0.19
CA VAL A 196 6.22 25.41 -1.01
C VAL A 196 5.90 26.90 -0.87
N LEU A 197 4.83 27.28 -0.16
CA LEU A 197 4.55 28.69 0.16
C LEU A 197 5.60 29.30 1.09
N LYS A 198 6.06 28.54 2.09
CA LYS A 198 7.02 29.01 3.10
C LYS A 198 8.45 29.07 2.56
N ARG A 199 8.89 28.07 1.79
CA ARG A 199 10.27 27.96 1.31
C ARG A 199 10.47 28.50 -0.11
N GLY A 200 9.40 28.68 -0.88
CA GLY A 200 9.50 28.81 -2.33
C GLY A 200 10.04 27.53 -2.96
N THR A 201 10.32 27.56 -4.26
CA THR A 201 11.18 26.55 -4.89
C THR A 201 12.59 26.70 -4.35
N MET A 202 13.24 25.59 -3.99
CA MET A 202 14.66 25.65 -3.60
C MET A 202 15.57 26.06 -4.78
N PHE A 203 15.03 26.12 -5.99
CA PHE A 203 15.60 26.90 -7.09
C PHE A 203 15.22 28.38 -6.97
N LYS A 204 16.16 29.19 -6.48
CA LYS A 204 16.19 30.65 -6.64
C LYS A 204 17.43 30.97 -7.48
N GLY A 205 17.22 31.36 -8.72
CA GLY A 205 18.15 31.14 -9.84
C GLY A 205 19.31 32.12 -10.03
N THR A 206 20.15 31.78 -11.01
CA THR A 206 21.09 32.67 -11.70
C THR A 206 21.38 32.11 -13.10
N GLY A 207 21.16 32.93 -14.13
CA GLY A 207 21.84 32.81 -15.42
C GLY A 207 21.24 31.82 -16.40
N SER A 208 21.20 32.24 -17.66
CA SER A 208 21.22 31.35 -18.82
C SER A 208 22.27 30.25 -18.65
N GLU A 209 22.05 29.10 -19.28
CA GLU A 209 23.00 27.97 -19.36
C GLU A 209 22.92 26.95 -18.21
N THR A 210 21.80 26.23 -18.08
CA THR A 210 21.85 24.74 -18.05
C THR A 210 20.47 24.18 -18.37
N SER A 211 20.03 24.35 -19.62
CA SER A 211 18.95 23.58 -20.23
C SER A 211 19.43 22.17 -20.64
N GLU A 212 20.34 21.56 -19.87
CA GLU A 212 20.99 20.29 -20.21
C GLU A 212 20.91 19.22 -19.11
N ASN A 213 20.40 19.54 -17.91
CA ASN A 213 20.13 18.52 -16.87
C ASN A 213 18.63 18.18 -16.72
N ALA A 214 17.86 18.43 -17.79
CA ALA A 214 16.50 17.91 -18.00
C ALA A 214 16.51 16.51 -18.67
N ALA A 215 17.66 15.81 -18.65
CA ALA A 215 17.87 14.50 -19.30
C ALA A 215 17.35 13.30 -18.47
N ALA A 216 16.16 13.44 -17.90
CA ALA A 216 15.29 12.31 -17.53
C ALA A 216 13.80 12.62 -17.80
N ALA A 217 13.51 13.74 -18.47
CA ALA A 217 12.28 13.99 -19.19
C ALA A 217 12.60 13.79 -20.68
N GLU A 218 12.76 12.53 -21.10
CA GLU A 218 12.77 12.24 -22.53
C GLU A 218 11.41 12.68 -23.11
N ASP A 219 11.51 13.61 -24.06
CA ASP A 219 10.51 14.13 -24.97
C ASP A 219 9.40 15.04 -24.43
N ALA A 220 9.77 16.30 -24.21
CA ALA A 220 8.89 17.45 -24.40
C ALA A 220 8.59 17.73 -25.90
N THR A 221 8.15 16.71 -26.65
CA THR A 221 7.67 16.84 -28.04
C THR A 221 6.21 16.43 -28.22
N ASP A 222 5.51 16.02 -27.16
CA ASP A 222 4.07 15.79 -27.22
C ASP A 222 3.30 17.12 -27.14
N SER A 223 2.42 17.36 -28.10
CA SER A 223 1.47 18.49 -28.05
C SER A 223 0.53 18.33 -26.84
N VAL A 224 0.01 19.44 -26.28
CA VAL A 224 -0.93 19.40 -25.12
C VAL A 224 -2.12 18.46 -25.38
N ASN A 225 -2.56 18.35 -26.64
CA ASN A 225 -3.61 17.42 -27.03
C ASN A 225 -3.17 15.95 -26.91
N GLN A 226 -1.92 15.64 -27.26
CA GLN A 226 -1.36 14.29 -27.11
C GLN A 226 -1.17 13.93 -25.63
N MET A 227 -0.78 14.88 -24.78
CA MET A 227 -0.71 14.67 -23.33
C MET A 227 -2.08 14.37 -22.71
N TRP A 228 -3.13 15.08 -23.13
CA TRP A 228 -4.51 14.81 -22.69
C TRP A 228 -4.95 13.40 -23.09
N ILE A 229 -4.71 13.01 -24.35
CA ILE A 229 -5.06 11.68 -24.85
C ILE A 229 -4.32 10.61 -24.03
N LYS A 230 -2.99 10.73 -23.86
CA LYS A 230 -2.20 9.77 -23.08
C LYS A 230 -2.58 9.71 -21.59
N ALA A 231 -3.18 10.76 -21.03
CA ALA A 231 -3.64 10.80 -19.63
C ALA A 231 -4.97 10.05 -19.41
N VAL A 232 -5.81 9.88 -20.43
CA VAL A 232 -7.15 9.26 -20.34
C VAL A 232 -7.13 7.88 -19.65
N PRO A 233 -6.25 6.93 -19.99
CA PRO A 233 -6.30 5.58 -19.40
C PRO A 233 -6.09 5.58 -17.89
N PHE A 234 -5.22 6.46 -17.39
CA PHE A 234 -4.96 6.61 -15.96
C PHE A 234 -6.15 7.24 -15.23
N ILE A 235 -6.71 8.31 -15.79
CA ILE A 235 -7.90 8.99 -15.21
C ILE A 235 -9.11 8.05 -15.22
N ALA A 236 -9.31 7.29 -16.30
CA ALA A 236 -10.40 6.33 -16.41
C ALA A 236 -10.25 5.21 -15.38
N LEU A 237 -9.06 4.62 -15.25
CA LEU A 237 -8.78 3.61 -14.23
C LEU A 237 -9.09 4.14 -12.82
N LEU A 238 -8.74 5.40 -12.54
CA LEU A 238 -8.97 6.06 -11.27
C LEU A 238 -10.45 6.19 -10.95
N ILE A 239 -11.22 6.73 -11.89
CA ILE A 239 -12.67 6.89 -11.71
C ILE A 239 -13.32 5.52 -11.50
N MET A 240 -12.95 4.53 -12.32
CA MET A 240 -13.54 3.19 -12.25
C MET A 240 -13.13 2.42 -10.98
N ALA A 241 -11.87 2.50 -10.54
CA ALA A 241 -11.38 1.76 -9.39
C ALA A 241 -11.82 2.38 -8.05
N VAL A 242 -11.84 3.71 -7.95
CA VAL A 242 -12.16 4.42 -6.70
C VAL A 242 -13.65 4.70 -6.57
N PHE A 243 -14.29 5.15 -7.65
CA PHE A 243 -15.70 5.56 -7.64
C PHE A 243 -16.65 4.52 -8.26
N GLY A 244 -16.14 3.46 -8.88
CA GLY A 244 -16.97 2.45 -9.57
C GLY A 244 -18.07 1.84 -8.69
N SER A 245 -17.78 1.54 -7.42
CA SER A 245 -18.78 1.04 -6.46
C SER A 245 -19.92 2.04 -6.21
N ASN A 246 -19.59 3.33 -6.06
CA ASN A 246 -20.58 4.38 -5.85
C ASN A 246 -21.41 4.63 -7.13
N ILE A 247 -20.76 4.58 -8.29
CA ILE A 247 -21.42 4.74 -9.59
C ILE A 247 -22.35 3.56 -9.87
N ASN A 248 -21.92 2.32 -9.59
CA ASN A 248 -22.77 1.12 -9.73
C ASN A 248 -24.02 1.20 -8.84
N LYS A 249 -23.88 1.69 -7.60
CA LYS A 249 -25.01 1.90 -6.69
C LYS A 249 -25.97 2.98 -7.18
N LEU A 250 -25.46 4.03 -7.82
CA LEU A 250 -26.26 5.13 -8.36
C LEU A 250 -27.01 4.75 -9.64
N ILE A 251 -26.43 3.90 -10.47
CA ILE A 251 -26.99 3.50 -11.77
C ILE A 251 -27.81 2.18 -11.66
N HIS A 252 -27.72 1.48 -10.52
CA HIS A 252 -28.33 0.16 -10.29
C HIS A 252 -27.91 -0.94 -11.28
N ILE A 253 -26.77 -0.75 -11.97
CA ILE A 253 -26.19 -1.74 -12.88
C ILE A 253 -24.73 -1.98 -12.47
N ASN A 254 -24.34 -3.24 -12.30
CA ASN A 254 -22.99 -3.64 -11.89
C ASN A 254 -22.02 -3.68 -13.08
N ILE A 255 -21.83 -2.55 -13.76
CA ILE A 255 -20.93 -2.46 -14.93
C ILE A 255 -19.47 -2.34 -14.48
N PHE A 256 -19.19 -1.53 -13.45
CA PHE A 256 -17.82 -1.30 -12.98
C PHE A 256 -17.38 -2.41 -12.03
N THR A 257 -17.09 -3.59 -12.59
CA THR A 257 -16.44 -4.69 -11.88
C THR A 257 -14.93 -4.66 -12.13
N PRO A 258 -14.10 -5.25 -11.24
CA PRO A 258 -12.65 -5.26 -11.42
C PRO A 258 -12.20 -5.77 -12.79
N ALA A 259 -12.79 -6.86 -13.27
CA ALA A 259 -12.44 -7.41 -14.59
C ALA A 259 -12.78 -6.46 -15.74
N ILE A 260 -13.96 -5.86 -15.72
CA ILE A 260 -14.40 -4.90 -16.76
C ILE A 260 -13.53 -3.64 -16.72
N ASN A 261 -13.21 -3.15 -15.54
CA ASN A 261 -12.35 -1.98 -15.36
C ASN A 261 -10.96 -2.21 -15.98
N VAL A 262 -10.36 -3.38 -15.75
CA VAL A 262 -9.09 -3.77 -16.39
C VAL A 262 -9.24 -3.79 -17.91
N ILE A 263 -10.26 -4.45 -18.44
CA ILE A 263 -10.46 -4.57 -19.90
C ILE A 263 -10.59 -3.18 -20.55
N ILE A 264 -11.44 -2.31 -19.97
CA ILE A 264 -11.63 -0.94 -20.46
C ILE A 264 -10.30 -0.17 -20.42
N THR A 265 -9.55 -0.27 -19.32
CA THR A 265 -8.27 0.43 -19.19
C THR A 265 -7.20 -0.10 -20.14
N VAL A 266 -7.17 -1.40 -20.44
CA VAL A 266 -6.27 -1.98 -21.45
C VAL A 266 -6.62 -1.43 -22.84
N ILE A 267 -7.90 -1.42 -23.21
CA ILE A 267 -8.36 -0.86 -24.49
C ILE A 267 -8.01 0.62 -24.61
N LEU A 268 -8.30 1.41 -23.56
CA LEU A 268 -7.96 2.83 -23.52
C LEU A 268 -6.45 3.05 -23.64
N THR A 269 -5.64 2.23 -22.96
CA THR A 269 -4.17 2.33 -23.07
C THR A 269 -3.70 2.04 -24.50
N MET A 270 -4.24 1.00 -25.15
CA MET A 270 -3.88 0.67 -26.53
C MET A 270 -4.25 1.80 -27.51
N VAL A 271 -5.44 2.37 -27.36
CA VAL A 271 -5.95 3.41 -28.28
C VAL A 271 -5.27 4.77 -28.02
N CYS A 272 -5.16 5.17 -26.75
CA CYS A 272 -4.75 6.52 -26.39
C CYS A 272 -3.23 6.66 -26.23
N ALA A 273 -2.53 5.65 -25.72
CA ALA A 273 -1.07 5.70 -25.56
C ALA A 273 -0.31 5.13 -26.78
N LYS A 274 -1.02 4.67 -27.83
CA LYS A 274 -0.47 3.92 -28.97
C LYS A 274 0.41 2.74 -28.53
N PHE A 275 0.02 2.11 -27.42
CA PHE A 275 0.70 0.97 -26.85
C PHE A 275 0.27 -0.29 -27.62
N SER A 276 1.20 -1.09 -28.12
CA SER A 276 0.83 -2.27 -28.92
C SER A 276 0.13 -3.33 -28.04
N PRO A 277 -0.74 -4.19 -28.60
CA PRO A 277 -1.39 -5.25 -27.83
C PRO A 277 -0.41 -6.20 -27.13
N ARG A 278 0.76 -6.40 -27.75
CA ARG A 278 1.85 -7.21 -27.20
C ARG A 278 2.48 -6.52 -25.99
N GLU A 279 2.89 -5.26 -26.13
CA GLU A 279 3.46 -4.50 -25.02
C GLU A 279 2.47 -4.33 -23.86
N ALA A 280 1.18 -4.12 -24.16
CA ALA A 280 0.14 -4.05 -23.15
C ALA A 280 0.03 -5.37 -22.36
N SER A 281 0.06 -6.50 -23.07
CA SER A 281 0.00 -7.83 -22.45
C SER A 281 1.27 -8.12 -21.62
N ASP A 282 2.45 -7.85 -22.16
CA ASP A 282 3.73 -8.04 -21.48
C ASP A 282 3.81 -7.14 -20.23
N ALA A 283 3.36 -5.89 -20.33
CA ALA A 283 3.33 -4.94 -19.21
C ALA A 283 2.33 -5.34 -18.13
N LEU A 284 1.18 -5.92 -18.50
CA LEU A 284 0.19 -6.45 -17.57
C LEU A 284 0.75 -7.68 -16.82
N VAL A 285 1.38 -8.61 -17.54
CA VAL A 285 2.02 -9.79 -16.95
C VAL A 285 3.15 -9.39 -16.00
N ASP A 286 4.05 -8.50 -16.43
CA ASP A 286 5.14 -7.99 -15.60
C ASP A 286 4.61 -7.30 -14.34
N GLY A 287 3.57 -6.48 -14.48
CA GLY A 287 2.91 -5.82 -13.37
C GLY A 287 2.35 -6.83 -12.36
N SER A 288 1.73 -7.90 -12.86
CA SER A 288 1.18 -8.96 -12.00
C SER A 288 2.28 -9.75 -11.26
N ARG A 289 3.46 -9.93 -11.86
CA ARG A 289 4.55 -10.75 -11.32
C ARG A 289 5.02 -10.26 -9.95
N ILE A 290 5.21 -8.95 -9.80
CA ILE A 290 5.65 -8.35 -8.53
C ILE A 290 4.64 -8.65 -7.42
N PHE A 291 3.35 -8.59 -7.72
CA PHE A 291 2.29 -8.86 -6.75
C PHE A 291 2.14 -10.34 -6.46
N LEU A 292 2.15 -11.20 -7.48
CA LEU A 292 2.05 -12.64 -7.29
C LEU A 292 3.20 -13.16 -6.42
N VAL A 293 4.42 -12.70 -6.64
CA VAL A 293 5.58 -13.06 -5.80
C VAL A 293 5.45 -12.51 -4.38
N THR A 294 4.96 -11.27 -4.24
CA THR A 294 4.74 -10.64 -2.92
C THR A 294 3.65 -11.36 -2.14
N LEU A 295 2.49 -11.64 -2.75
CA LEU A 295 1.37 -12.34 -2.14
C LEU A 295 1.71 -13.79 -1.83
N PHE A 296 2.48 -14.45 -2.69
CA PHE A 296 3.01 -15.78 -2.39
C PHE A 296 3.92 -15.75 -1.17
N SER A 297 4.85 -14.79 -1.09
CA SER A 297 5.75 -14.63 0.05
C SER A 297 5.00 -14.31 1.35
N VAL A 298 3.98 -13.45 1.29
CA VAL A 298 3.10 -13.16 2.43
C VAL A 298 2.27 -14.38 2.80
N GLY A 299 1.80 -15.16 1.82
CA GLY A 299 1.03 -16.40 2.06
C GLY A 299 1.86 -17.48 2.75
N LEU A 300 3.12 -17.65 2.35
CA LEU A 300 4.08 -18.52 3.03
C LEU A 300 4.31 -18.07 4.48
N PHE A 301 4.49 -16.77 4.69
CA PHE A 301 4.63 -16.18 6.03
C PHE A 301 3.38 -16.46 6.87
N LEU A 302 2.19 -16.16 6.33
CA LEU A 302 0.92 -16.36 7.00
C LEU A 302 0.69 -17.84 7.35
N GLY A 303 1.14 -18.78 6.51
CA GLY A 303 1.09 -20.20 6.79
C GLY A 303 1.78 -20.57 8.11
N PHE A 304 3.00 -20.05 8.35
CA PHE A 304 3.70 -20.26 9.61
C PHE A 304 3.08 -19.50 10.79
N ILE A 305 2.55 -18.30 10.54
CA ILE A 305 1.82 -17.54 11.57
C ILE A 305 0.56 -18.26 12.01
N ASN A 306 -0.17 -18.90 11.09
CA ASN A 306 -1.36 -19.68 11.41
C ASN A 306 -1.02 -20.88 12.32
N MET A 307 0.14 -21.51 12.14
CA MET A 307 0.61 -22.58 13.04
C MET A 307 0.89 -22.08 14.46
N ILE A 308 1.41 -20.85 14.59
CA ILE A 308 1.57 -20.19 15.88
C ILE A 308 0.21 -19.85 16.50
N GLY A 309 -0.77 -19.46 15.67
CA GLY A 309 -2.14 -19.27 16.11
C GLY A 309 -2.78 -20.55 16.64
N GLU A 310 -2.58 -21.67 15.95
CA GLU A 310 -3.17 -22.98 16.28
C GLU A 310 -2.73 -23.50 17.65
N ILE A 311 -1.48 -23.26 18.06
CA ILE A 311 -0.98 -23.66 19.38
C ILE A 311 -1.55 -22.78 20.51
N GLY A 312 -2.29 -21.71 20.20
CA GLY A 312 -2.96 -20.85 21.17
C GLY A 312 -2.16 -19.62 21.58
N THR A 313 -1.06 -19.30 20.89
CA THR A 313 -0.20 -18.13 21.21
C THR A 313 -0.98 -16.81 21.22
N PHE A 314 -1.84 -16.57 20.23
CA PHE A 314 -2.60 -15.32 20.16
C PHE A 314 -3.68 -15.21 21.25
N VAL A 315 -4.29 -16.33 21.61
CA VAL A 315 -5.27 -16.40 22.72
C VAL A 315 -4.58 -16.17 24.05
N ALA A 316 -3.41 -16.77 24.25
CA ALA A 316 -2.59 -16.57 25.44
C ALA A 316 -2.21 -15.09 25.63
N ILE A 317 -1.77 -14.43 24.56
CA ILE A 317 -1.42 -12.99 24.59
C ILE A 317 -2.69 -12.16 24.83
N ALA A 318 -3.79 -12.44 24.13
CA ALA A 318 -5.05 -11.71 24.32
C ALA A 318 -5.55 -11.79 25.78
N ASN A 319 -5.45 -12.96 26.41
CA ASN A 319 -5.81 -13.14 27.82
C ASN A 319 -4.92 -12.34 28.78
N LEU A 320 -3.64 -12.17 28.48
CA LEU A 320 -2.76 -11.29 29.24
C LEU A 320 -3.19 -9.82 29.07
N VAL A 321 -3.50 -9.42 27.85
CA VAL A 321 -3.90 -8.05 27.50
C VAL A 321 -5.29 -7.68 28.02
N ASN A 322 -6.20 -8.64 28.20
CA ASN A 322 -7.53 -8.40 28.81
C ASN A 322 -7.46 -7.89 30.25
N ASN A 323 -6.31 -8.02 30.93
CA ASN A 323 -6.08 -7.42 32.25
C ASN A 323 -5.63 -5.96 32.19
N VAL A 324 -5.40 -5.43 30.99
CA VAL A 324 -4.96 -4.05 30.74
C VAL A 324 -6.17 -3.23 30.25
N PRO A 325 -6.40 -2.01 30.79
CA PRO A 325 -7.48 -1.15 30.32
C PRO A 325 -7.41 -0.93 28.81
N GLN A 326 -8.52 -1.13 28.09
CA GLN A 326 -8.58 -1.00 26.62
C GLN A 326 -8.08 0.36 26.10
N VAL A 327 -8.23 1.42 26.91
CA VAL A 327 -7.73 2.77 26.63
C VAL A 327 -6.20 2.80 26.46
N LEU A 328 -5.47 1.90 27.10
CA LEU A 328 -4.01 1.75 26.98
C LEU A 328 -3.61 0.71 25.93
N VAL A 329 -4.44 -0.30 25.68
CA VAL A 329 -4.15 -1.37 24.72
C VAL A 329 -4.00 -0.82 23.30
N VAL A 330 -4.91 0.05 22.87
CA VAL A 330 -4.88 0.60 21.50
C VAL A 330 -3.62 1.45 21.27
N PRO A 331 -3.27 2.47 22.09
CA PRO A 331 -2.05 3.26 21.92
C PRO A 331 -0.76 2.43 21.97
N ILE A 332 -0.67 1.44 22.87
CA ILE A 332 0.51 0.57 22.97
C ILE A 332 0.63 -0.32 21.74
N ALA A 333 -0.49 -0.85 21.22
CA ALA A 333 -0.50 -1.60 19.98
C ALA A 333 -0.09 -0.75 18.77
N ILE A 334 -0.51 0.53 18.71
CA ILE A 334 -0.03 1.50 17.72
C ILE A 334 1.49 1.63 17.82
N LEU A 335 2.01 1.85 19.02
CA LEU A 335 3.43 2.08 19.26
C LEU A 335 4.30 0.85 18.95
N ILE A 336 3.82 -0.36 19.28
CA ILE A 336 4.49 -1.62 18.92
C ILE A 336 4.44 -1.84 17.40
N GLY A 337 3.27 -1.61 16.77
CA GLY A 337 3.12 -1.68 15.32
C GLY A 337 4.07 -0.72 14.61
N TYR A 338 4.21 0.50 15.12
CA TYR A 338 5.15 1.50 14.64
C TYR A 338 6.60 1.02 14.76
N LEU A 339 7.02 0.58 15.94
CA LEU A 339 8.39 0.11 16.18
C LEU A 339 8.76 -1.11 15.31
N LEU A 340 7.81 -2.01 15.06
CA LEU A 340 8.02 -3.17 14.20
C LEU A 340 7.96 -2.83 12.71
N ALA A 341 7.23 -1.80 12.31
CA ALA A 341 7.17 -1.36 10.91
C ALA A 341 8.45 -0.63 10.46
N ILE A 342 9.20 0.03 11.35
CA ILE A 342 10.45 0.76 11.05
C ILE A 342 11.48 -0.12 10.32
N PRO A 343 11.85 -1.32 10.83
CA PRO A 343 12.83 -2.17 10.14
C PRO A 343 12.27 -2.89 8.90
N VAL A 344 10.95 -2.99 8.76
CA VAL A 344 10.30 -3.92 7.83
C VAL A 344 9.79 -3.24 6.54
N GLY A 345 9.74 -1.90 6.49
CA GLY A 345 9.58 -1.14 5.24
C GLY A 345 8.35 -1.55 4.40
N ALA A 346 8.57 -1.97 3.15
CA ALA A 346 7.53 -2.41 2.21
C ALA A 346 6.86 -3.76 2.57
N LEU A 347 7.31 -4.43 3.63
CA LEU A 347 6.78 -5.70 4.13
C LEU A 347 5.84 -5.49 5.33
N SER A 348 5.23 -4.31 5.48
CA SER A 348 4.27 -3.99 6.55
C SER A 348 3.12 -5.00 6.67
N THR A 349 2.74 -5.65 5.57
CA THR A 349 1.78 -6.76 5.53
C THR A 349 2.17 -7.93 6.44
N ALA A 350 3.46 -8.20 6.61
CA ALA A 350 3.97 -9.28 7.46
C ALA A 350 3.88 -8.93 8.94
N VAL A 351 4.19 -7.68 9.28
CA VAL A 351 4.00 -7.14 10.63
C VAL A 351 2.50 -7.12 10.97
N ALA A 352 1.66 -6.72 10.02
CA ALA A 352 0.21 -6.76 10.15
C ALA A 352 -0.29 -8.19 10.40
N ALA A 353 0.20 -9.18 9.63
CA ALA A 353 -0.13 -10.59 9.85
C ALA A 353 0.29 -11.11 11.25
N LEU A 354 1.31 -10.50 11.88
CA LEU A 354 1.78 -10.89 13.21
C LEU A 354 0.97 -10.24 14.35
N ILE A 355 0.59 -8.97 14.20
CA ILE A 355 -0.05 -8.18 15.25
C ILE A 355 -1.59 -8.30 15.19
N LEU A 356 -2.17 -8.29 13.98
CA LEU A 356 -3.62 -8.23 13.80
C LEU A 356 -4.37 -9.45 14.36
N PRO A 357 -3.88 -10.71 14.28
CA PRO A 357 -4.55 -11.84 14.92
C PRO A 357 -4.66 -11.69 16.45
N THR A 358 -3.63 -11.13 17.08
CA THR A 358 -3.62 -10.83 18.53
C THR A 358 -4.66 -9.78 18.87
N LEU A 359 -4.75 -8.70 18.07
CA LEU A 359 -5.70 -7.61 18.28
C LEU A 359 -7.15 -8.04 18.00
N ALA A 360 -7.37 -8.90 17.00
CA ALA A 360 -8.66 -9.52 16.72
C ALA A 360 -9.10 -10.43 17.86
N ALA A 361 -8.17 -11.19 18.48
CA ALA A 361 -8.46 -12.03 19.64
C ALA A 361 -8.83 -11.22 20.90
N ILE A 362 -8.42 -9.95 21.00
CA ILE A 362 -8.80 -9.00 22.07
C ILE A 362 -10.21 -8.40 21.80
N GLY A 363 -10.81 -8.65 20.63
CA GLY A 363 -12.15 -8.16 20.28
C GLY A 363 -12.20 -6.68 19.86
N LEU A 364 -11.08 -6.11 19.41
CA LEU A 364 -11.03 -4.71 18.96
C LEU A 364 -11.84 -4.50 17.68
N SER A 365 -12.55 -3.35 17.62
CA SER A 365 -13.33 -2.99 16.44
C SER A 365 -12.44 -2.83 15.18
N PRO A 366 -12.97 -3.08 13.97
CA PRO A 366 -12.25 -2.87 12.70
C PRO A 366 -11.63 -1.48 12.58
N LEU A 367 -12.28 -0.46 13.17
CA LEU A 367 -11.81 0.92 13.17
C LEU A 367 -10.57 1.13 14.05
N ALA A 368 -10.44 0.37 15.15
CA ALA A 368 -9.25 0.39 16.00
C ALA A 368 -8.06 -0.32 15.33
N LEU A 369 -8.32 -1.41 14.60
CA LEU A 369 -7.31 -2.12 13.81
C LEU A 369 -6.75 -1.23 12.69
N ALA A 370 -7.61 -0.45 12.03
CA ALA A 370 -7.17 0.50 11.02
C ALA A 370 -6.41 1.71 11.59
N ARG A 371 -6.80 2.24 12.76
CA ARG A 371 -6.04 3.30 13.44
C ARG A 371 -4.61 2.88 13.79
N ILE A 372 -4.39 1.60 14.12
CA ILE A 372 -3.06 1.01 14.37
C ILE A 372 -2.19 0.94 13.12
N SER A 373 -2.81 0.88 11.94
CA SER A 373 -2.10 0.81 10.66
C SER A 373 -1.66 2.16 10.07
N HIS A 374 -1.98 3.28 10.73
CA HIS A 374 -1.87 4.62 10.12
C HIS A 374 -0.69 5.47 10.57
N ASP A 375 0.09 5.08 11.58
CA ASP A 375 1.16 5.95 12.08
C ASP A 375 2.45 5.75 11.28
N ARG A 376 2.63 6.54 10.22
CA ARG A 376 3.94 6.83 9.61
C ARG A 376 4.18 8.33 9.76
N ILE A 377 4.75 8.74 10.90
CA ILE A 377 5.26 10.09 11.06
C ILE A 377 6.73 10.05 11.45
N ASN A 378 7.55 10.29 10.42
CA ASN A 378 8.82 11.01 10.47
C ASN A 378 9.97 10.37 11.27
N LYS A 379 10.85 9.65 10.55
CA LYS A 379 12.32 9.74 10.65
C LYS A 379 12.95 8.87 9.57
N ASN A 380 13.24 9.52 8.44
CA ASN A 380 14.41 9.34 7.57
C ASN A 380 14.08 10.17 6.32
N GLY A 381 14.76 11.32 6.22
CA GLY A 381 14.74 12.14 5.02
C GLY A 381 15.37 11.45 3.83
#